data_AF-A0A0C3LMV8-F1
#
_entry.id   AF-A0A0C3LMV8-F1
#
_cell.length_a   1.000
_cell.length_b   1.000
_cell.length_c   1.000
_cell.angle_alpha   90.00
_cell.angle_beta   90.00
_cell.angle_gamma   90.00
#
_symmetry.space_group_name_H-M   'P 1'
#
loop_
_entity.id
_entity.type
_entity.pdbx_description
1 polymer ?
#
loop_
_entity_poly.entity_id
_entity_poly.type
_entity_poly.pdbx_seq_one_letter_code
_entity_poly.pdbx_strand_id
1 'polypeptide(L)'
;NFRYALLPVFLPIVYRAADRFLTPGTEDASDPSAPKPKHLRIVKRFRSVLPAILSSPLFVLLPETIRTEVALYFFSTFLYTFADNKSRKEIKSKKEILENWRDYLPPAWTVSMLANTCLLWTFIFEPYAFPERYHDAIIKHSSRYLPRSRPLDDIRQIIASTSHPHSEACCSPHSFVLCENLHPTQVSCFKNFFAAFKDEAVKFGGWFPGSPGADVRVLYYRFTVIIFEFIDSAVRGTAFLSGSITSVWALSCVLQRIIPEGRFSKSRWIINSSLSSMWILLLSQSQQFAVSMYQFRLATFSVWKLWKARGGRSIK
;
A
#
# COMPACT_ATOMS: atom_id res chain seq x y z
N ASN A 1 12.21 10.01 22.87
CA ASN A 1 12.64 10.10 21.45
C ASN A 1 11.59 10.78 20.55
N PHE A 2 11.26 12.04 20.84
CA PHE A 2 10.21 12.81 20.13
C PHE A 2 10.62 13.26 18.71
N ARG A 3 11.93 13.24 18.40
CA ARG A 3 12.50 13.63 17.10
C ARG A 3 12.17 12.70 15.93
N TYR A 4 11.87 11.41 16.20
CA TYR A 4 11.49 10.44 15.16
C TYR A 4 9.97 10.31 14.96
N ALA A 5 9.17 10.80 15.92
CA ALA A 5 7.71 10.81 15.84
C ALA A 5 7.18 11.91 14.91
N LEU A 6 7.95 12.98 14.71
CA LEU A 6 7.61 14.07 13.80
C LEU A 6 7.94 13.73 12.34
N LEU A 7 8.83 12.78 12.08
CA LEU A 7 9.24 12.42 10.72
C LEU A 7 8.08 11.94 9.83
N PRO A 8 7.15 11.05 10.25
CA PRO A 8 6.01 10.65 9.44
C PRO A 8 4.90 11.71 9.32
N VAL A 9 4.96 12.81 10.08
CA VAL A 9 4.03 13.95 9.96
C VAL A 9 4.64 15.05 9.09
N PHE A 10 5.94 15.30 9.26
CA PHE A 10 6.68 16.24 8.43
C PHE A 10 6.98 15.70 7.05
N LEU A 11 7.25 14.41 6.84
CA LEU A 11 7.53 13.87 5.50
C LEU A 11 6.36 14.09 4.54
N PRO A 12 5.08 13.83 4.91
CA PRO A 12 3.93 14.10 4.04
C PRO A 12 3.66 15.58 3.84
N ILE A 13 3.95 16.45 4.82
CA ILE A 13 3.79 17.91 4.71
C ILE A 13 4.89 18.50 3.81
N VAL A 14 6.13 18.08 4.01
CA VAL A 14 7.28 18.41 3.15
C VAL A 14 7.08 17.80 1.77
N TYR A 15 6.51 16.61 1.65
CA TYR A 15 6.13 15.99 0.38
C TYR A 15 4.99 16.75 -0.30
N ARG A 16 3.92 17.15 0.40
CA ARG A 16 2.84 17.98 -0.19
C ARG A 16 3.35 19.35 -0.59
N ALA A 17 4.22 19.96 0.21
CA ALA A 17 4.85 21.23 -0.12
C ALA A 17 5.77 21.05 -1.34
N ALA A 18 6.64 20.04 -1.33
CA ALA A 18 7.54 19.72 -2.43
C ALA A 18 6.77 19.34 -3.71
N ASP A 19 5.72 18.54 -3.63
CA ASP A 19 4.88 18.12 -4.75
C ASP A 19 4.15 19.32 -5.34
N ARG A 20 3.55 20.18 -4.51
CA ARG A 20 2.94 21.45 -4.95
C ARG A 20 3.97 22.45 -5.50
N PHE A 21 5.24 22.33 -5.10
CA PHE A 21 6.39 23.07 -5.65
C PHE A 21 7.00 22.42 -6.91
N LEU A 22 6.76 21.12 -7.14
CA LEU A 22 7.30 20.29 -8.23
C LEU A 22 6.30 20.14 -9.40
N THR A 23 5.00 20.26 -9.13
CA THR A 23 3.94 20.34 -10.14
C THR A 23 3.74 21.82 -10.51
N PRO A 24 4.05 22.25 -11.75
CA PRO A 24 3.69 23.59 -12.18
C PRO A 24 2.16 23.71 -12.15
N GLY A 25 1.64 24.69 -11.41
CA GLY A 25 0.25 25.10 -11.55
C GLY A 25 0.00 25.53 -12.99
N THR A 26 -0.96 24.89 -13.65
CA THR A 26 -1.47 25.22 -14.97
C THR A 26 -2.36 26.48 -14.92
N GLU A 27 -1.85 27.59 -14.39
CA GLU A 27 -2.58 28.87 -14.38
C GLU A 27 -1.87 29.98 -15.19
N ASP A 28 -0.59 29.85 -15.55
CA ASP A 28 0.15 30.94 -16.21
C ASP A 28 0.56 30.62 -17.66
N ALA A 29 -0.37 30.10 -18.48
CA ALA A 29 -0.13 29.84 -19.90
C ALA A 29 -0.52 31.01 -20.84
N SER A 30 -0.79 32.20 -20.30
CA SER A 30 -1.40 33.30 -21.08
C SER A 30 -0.49 34.51 -21.35
N ASP A 31 0.76 34.56 -20.87
CA ASP A 31 1.65 35.69 -21.16
C ASP A 31 3.13 35.29 -21.38
N PRO A 32 3.65 35.33 -22.63
CA PRO A 32 5.03 34.97 -22.94
C PRO A 32 6.08 36.02 -22.50
N SER A 33 5.66 37.17 -21.95
CA SER A 33 6.55 38.27 -21.56
C SER A 33 6.88 38.33 -20.06
N ALA A 34 6.27 37.49 -19.22
CA ALA A 34 6.48 37.51 -17.77
C ALA A 34 7.82 36.84 -17.34
N PRO A 35 8.58 37.44 -16.40
CA PRO A 35 9.83 36.88 -15.92
C PRO A 35 9.61 35.55 -15.16
N LYS A 36 10.18 34.46 -15.70
CA LYS A 36 10.08 33.12 -15.10
C LYS A 36 10.44 33.15 -13.60
N PRO A 37 9.58 32.63 -12.69
CA PRO A 37 9.78 32.79 -11.26
C PRO A 37 11.06 32.08 -10.80
N LYS A 38 11.85 32.75 -9.96
CA LYS A 38 13.15 32.28 -9.43
C LYS A 38 13.06 30.88 -8.80
N HIS A 39 11.89 30.50 -8.29
CA HIS A 39 11.58 29.21 -7.69
C HIS A 39 11.76 28.00 -8.64
N LEU A 40 11.35 28.13 -9.91
CA LEU A 40 11.52 27.05 -10.92
C LEU A 40 13.01 26.74 -11.20
N ARG A 41 13.90 27.72 -11.00
CA ARG A 41 15.35 27.58 -11.17
C ARG A 41 15.98 26.73 -10.05
N ILE A 42 15.48 26.87 -8.82
CA ILE A 42 15.97 26.14 -7.63
C ILE A 42 15.56 24.67 -7.69
N VAL A 43 14.32 24.38 -8.09
CA VAL A 43 13.81 23.02 -8.26
C VAL A 43 14.58 22.24 -9.33
N LYS A 44 14.90 22.89 -10.46
CA LYS A 44 15.75 22.31 -11.52
C LYS A 44 17.17 22.00 -11.03
N ARG A 45 17.70 22.84 -10.12
CA ARG A 45 19.01 22.66 -9.48
C ARG A 45 19.00 21.48 -8.50
N PHE A 46 17.95 21.34 -7.69
CA PHE A 46 17.82 20.22 -6.75
C PHE A 46 17.71 18.87 -7.48
N ARG A 47 16.97 18.81 -8.59
CA ARG A 47 16.83 17.60 -9.43
C ARG A 47 18.14 17.16 -10.09
N SER A 48 19.07 18.10 -10.34
CA SER A 48 20.38 17.81 -10.94
C SER A 48 21.47 17.52 -9.90
N VAL A 49 21.29 17.95 -8.64
CA VAL A 49 22.23 17.65 -7.53
C VAL A 49 21.93 16.29 -6.87
N LEU A 50 20.69 15.81 -6.96
CA LEU A 50 20.27 14.52 -6.38
C LEU A 50 21.08 13.30 -6.89
N PRO A 51 21.37 13.15 -8.20
CA PRO A 51 22.21 12.06 -8.71
C PRO A 51 23.68 12.19 -8.26
N ALA A 52 24.16 13.42 -8.05
CA ALA A 52 25.51 13.69 -7.56
C ALA A 52 25.67 13.31 -6.08
N ILE A 53 24.61 13.47 -5.27
CA ILE A 53 24.59 13.00 -3.88
C ILE A 53 24.53 11.47 -3.81
N LEU A 54 23.81 10.83 -4.74
CA LEU A 54 23.68 9.36 -4.80
C LEU A 54 24.94 8.64 -5.31
N SER A 55 25.69 9.29 -6.19
CA SER A 55 27.01 8.81 -6.63
C SER A 55 28.13 9.24 -5.67
N SER A 56 27.81 9.96 -4.60
CA SER A 56 28.80 10.42 -3.65
C SER A 56 29.34 9.26 -2.81
N PRO A 57 30.67 9.16 -2.60
CA PRO A 57 31.29 8.21 -1.68
C PRO A 57 30.73 8.27 -0.26
N LEU A 58 30.12 9.40 0.12
CA LEU A 58 29.48 9.59 1.43
C LEU A 58 28.30 8.62 1.65
N PHE A 59 27.67 8.12 0.59
CA PHE A 59 26.58 7.15 0.66
C PHE A 59 27.05 5.77 1.18
N VAL A 60 28.35 5.46 1.04
CA VAL A 60 28.98 4.24 1.55
C VAL A 60 29.16 4.28 3.07
N LEU A 61 29.22 5.49 3.67
CA LEU A 61 29.36 5.66 5.11
C LEU A 61 28.03 5.48 5.88
N LEU A 62 26.88 5.43 5.19
CA LEU A 62 25.61 5.16 5.84
C LEU A 62 25.46 3.67 6.21
N PRO A 63 24.77 3.37 7.32
CA PRO A 63 24.38 2.00 7.66
C PRO A 63 23.68 1.31 6.48
N GLU A 64 24.02 0.04 6.24
CA GLU A 64 23.55 -0.73 5.08
C GLU A 64 22.02 -0.73 4.94
N THR A 65 21.29 -0.76 6.07
CA THR A 65 19.83 -0.69 6.09
C THR A 65 19.30 0.62 5.50
N ILE A 66 19.81 1.76 5.99
CA ILE A 66 19.43 3.09 5.50
C ILE A 66 19.83 3.25 4.03
N ARG A 67 21.01 2.75 3.65
CA ARG A 67 21.50 2.77 2.27
C ARG A 67 20.51 2.08 1.33
N THR A 68 20.05 0.88 1.69
CA THR A 68 19.07 0.12 0.87
C THR A 68 17.70 0.78 0.82
N GLU A 69 17.20 1.32 1.94
CA GLU A 69 15.91 2.03 1.96
C GLU A 69 15.94 3.29 1.09
N VAL A 70 17.01 4.08 1.18
CA VAL A 70 17.21 5.29 0.38
C VAL A 70 17.37 4.94 -1.09
N ALA A 71 18.16 3.92 -1.43
CA ALA A 71 18.31 3.46 -2.81
C ALA A 71 16.98 2.98 -3.41
N LEU A 72 16.19 2.20 -2.65
CA LEU A 72 14.86 1.76 -3.06
C LEU A 72 13.89 2.92 -3.22
N TYR A 73 13.95 3.90 -2.32
CA TYR A 73 13.15 5.13 -2.41
C TYR A 73 13.46 5.89 -3.70
N PHE A 74 14.74 6.07 -4.05
CA PHE A 74 15.10 6.75 -5.27
C PHE A 74 14.77 5.94 -6.52
N PHE A 75 15.02 4.64 -6.51
CA PHE A 75 14.69 3.76 -7.62
C PHE A 75 13.20 3.79 -7.96
N SER A 76 12.35 3.64 -6.95
CA SER A 76 10.89 3.73 -7.12
C SER A 76 10.39 5.14 -7.42
N THR A 77 11.05 6.20 -6.93
CA THR A 77 10.73 7.58 -7.31
C THR A 77 11.11 7.85 -8.77
N PHE A 78 12.24 7.30 -9.23
CA PHE A 78 12.63 7.31 -10.63
C PHE A 78 11.57 6.59 -11.47
N LEU A 79 11.19 5.36 -11.09
CA LEU A 79 10.12 4.60 -11.75
C LEU A 79 8.79 5.37 -11.76
N TYR A 80 8.43 6.04 -10.66
CA TYR A 80 7.24 6.87 -10.58
C TYR A 80 7.28 8.01 -11.60
N THR A 81 8.36 8.80 -11.62
CA THR A 81 8.50 9.90 -12.60
C THR A 81 8.62 9.42 -14.04
N PHE A 82 9.17 8.22 -14.24
CA PHE A 82 9.27 7.58 -15.54
C PHE A 82 7.88 7.15 -16.05
N ALA A 83 7.06 6.56 -15.17
CA ALA A 83 5.69 6.15 -15.47
C ALA A 83 4.72 7.34 -15.59
N ASP A 84 4.84 8.38 -14.76
CA ASP A 84 3.96 9.56 -14.81
C ASP A 84 4.16 10.39 -16.09
N ASN A 85 5.38 10.42 -16.63
CA ASN A 85 5.65 10.99 -17.95
C ASN A 85 4.89 10.27 -19.11
N LYS A 86 4.35 9.05 -18.88
CA LYS A 86 3.43 8.35 -19.79
C LYS A 86 2.07 9.06 -19.87
N SER A 87 1.54 9.48 -18.72
CA SER A 87 0.20 10.11 -18.63
C SER A 87 0.19 11.56 -19.12
N ARG A 88 1.32 12.27 -19.01
CA ARG A 88 1.39 13.71 -19.31
C ARG A 88 1.58 14.04 -20.81
N LYS A 89 1.85 13.03 -21.66
CA LYS A 89 2.12 13.20 -23.09
C LYS A 89 0.91 12.96 -24.01
N GLU A 90 -0.30 12.84 -23.46
CA GLU A 90 -1.53 12.71 -24.26
C GLU A 90 -1.86 13.93 -25.17
N ILE A 91 -1.12 15.03 -25.05
CA ILE A 91 -1.16 16.14 -26.03
C ILE A 91 0.11 16.10 -26.88
N LYS A 92 0.26 15.11 -27.77
CA LYS A 92 1.07 15.27 -29.00
C LYS A 92 0.76 14.19 -30.04
N SER A 93 0.30 14.69 -31.20
CA SER A 93 0.30 14.14 -32.55
C SER A 93 0.25 12.61 -32.73
N LYS A 94 -0.84 12.17 -33.36
CA LYS A 94 -1.19 10.84 -33.88
C LYS A 94 -0.12 10.13 -34.75
N LYS A 95 1.06 10.73 -34.95
CA LYS A 95 2.14 10.25 -35.82
C LYS A 95 3.30 9.57 -35.08
N GLU A 96 3.33 9.62 -33.74
CA GLU A 96 4.35 9.00 -32.88
C GLU A 96 3.84 7.67 -32.25
N ILE A 97 2.98 6.95 -32.98
CA ILE A 97 2.34 5.68 -32.56
C ILE A 97 3.27 4.47 -32.76
N LEU A 98 4.42 4.65 -33.43
CA LEU A 98 5.37 3.58 -33.68
C LEU A 98 6.46 3.54 -32.59
N GLU A 99 6.52 2.43 -31.86
CA GLU A 99 7.66 1.93 -31.07
C GLU A 99 8.01 2.62 -29.73
N ASN A 100 7.02 2.96 -28.89
CA ASN A 100 7.31 3.12 -27.47
C ASN A 100 7.22 1.77 -26.74
N TRP A 101 8.37 1.14 -26.47
CA TRP A 101 8.48 -0.03 -25.57
C TRP A 101 7.81 0.18 -24.19
N ARG A 102 7.52 1.43 -23.84
CA ARG A 102 6.84 1.89 -22.62
C ARG A 102 5.34 1.55 -22.57
N ASP A 103 4.72 1.24 -23.71
CA ASP A 103 3.31 0.82 -23.74
C ASP A 103 3.14 -0.63 -23.27
N TYR A 104 4.21 -1.43 -23.32
CA TYR A 104 4.25 -2.79 -22.75
C TYR A 104 4.47 -2.82 -21.23
N LEU A 105 4.62 -1.66 -20.57
CA LEU A 105 4.74 -1.64 -19.12
C LEU A 105 3.43 -2.12 -18.46
N PRO A 106 3.54 -3.02 -17.48
CA PRO A 106 2.37 -3.55 -16.80
C PRO A 106 1.64 -2.41 -16.06
N PRO A 107 0.29 -2.44 -16.02
CA PRO A 107 -0.48 -1.38 -15.39
C PRO A 107 -0.25 -1.36 -13.88
N ALA A 108 -0.36 -0.19 -13.24
CA ALA A 108 -0.02 0.00 -11.82
C ALA A 108 -0.62 -1.05 -10.88
N TRP A 109 -1.89 -1.41 -11.11
CA TRP A 109 -2.60 -2.40 -10.31
C TRP A 109 -1.92 -3.77 -10.29
N THR A 110 -1.30 -4.21 -11.40
CA THR A 110 -0.56 -5.49 -11.42
C THR A 110 0.70 -5.45 -10.57
N VAL A 111 1.40 -4.31 -10.54
CA VAL A 111 2.58 -4.10 -9.68
C VAL A 111 2.17 -4.18 -8.21
N SER A 112 1.03 -3.57 -7.85
CA SER A 112 0.46 -3.71 -6.50
C SER A 112 0.10 -5.16 -6.16
N MET A 113 -0.56 -5.88 -7.07
CA MET A 113 -0.91 -7.30 -6.85
C MET A 113 0.33 -8.16 -6.59
N LEU A 114 1.39 -7.99 -7.39
CA LEU A 114 2.65 -8.72 -7.21
C LEU A 114 3.33 -8.31 -5.89
N ALA A 115 3.41 -7.02 -5.60
CA ALA A 115 4.03 -6.51 -4.38
C ALA A 115 3.30 -7.01 -3.13
N ASN A 116 1.97 -6.94 -3.10
CA ASN A 116 1.17 -7.46 -2.00
C ASN A 116 1.28 -8.98 -1.88
N THR A 117 1.40 -9.70 -2.99
CA THR A 117 1.64 -11.16 -2.98
C THR A 117 2.96 -11.49 -2.29
N CYS A 118 4.04 -10.78 -2.64
CA CYS A 118 5.32 -10.94 -1.96
C CYS A 118 5.22 -10.58 -0.47
N LEU A 119 4.52 -9.48 -0.14
CA LEU A 119 4.34 -9.04 1.24
C LEU A 119 3.55 -10.05 2.08
N LEU A 120 2.40 -10.52 1.58
CA LEU A 120 1.59 -11.52 2.28
C LEU A 120 2.37 -12.82 2.46
N TRP A 121 3.12 -13.25 1.44
CA TRP A 121 3.98 -14.42 1.53
C TRP A 121 5.00 -14.27 2.66
N THR A 122 5.72 -13.14 2.70
CA THR A 122 6.69 -12.88 3.77
C THR A 122 6.03 -12.76 5.14
N PHE A 123 4.82 -12.19 5.23
CA PHE A 123 4.07 -12.08 6.48
C PHE A 123 3.68 -13.45 7.08
N ILE A 124 3.36 -14.43 6.22
CA ILE A 124 2.92 -15.76 6.63
C ILE A 124 4.10 -16.69 6.89
N PHE A 125 5.07 -16.75 5.97
CA PHE A 125 6.11 -17.77 5.98
C PHE A 125 7.46 -17.29 6.55
N GLU A 126 7.75 -15.99 6.51
CA GLU A 126 9.08 -15.44 6.83
C GLU A 126 8.96 -14.13 7.64
N PRO A 127 8.37 -14.18 8.86
CA PRO A 127 7.96 -12.98 9.59
C PRO A 127 9.13 -12.05 9.95
N TYR A 128 10.35 -12.59 10.13
CA TYR A 128 11.54 -11.78 10.41
C TYR A 128 11.97 -10.86 9.26
N ALA A 129 11.58 -11.18 8.01
CA ALA A 129 11.90 -10.37 6.84
C ALA A 129 10.85 -9.27 6.60
N PHE A 130 9.71 -9.33 7.27
CA PHE A 130 8.57 -8.45 7.03
C PHE A 130 8.79 -7.04 7.63
N PRO A 131 8.25 -5.96 7.05
CA PRO A 131 8.44 -4.60 7.56
C PRO A 131 7.57 -4.33 8.81
N GLU A 132 8.19 -3.99 9.94
CA GLU A 132 7.53 -3.79 11.24
C GLU A 132 6.39 -2.75 11.21
N ARG A 133 6.60 -1.59 10.56
CA ARG A 133 5.54 -0.56 10.48
C ARG A 133 4.32 -1.03 9.72
N TYR A 134 4.53 -1.88 8.72
CA TYR A 134 3.45 -2.43 7.91
C TYR A 134 2.74 -3.57 8.65
N HIS A 135 3.49 -4.33 9.46
CA HIS A 135 2.97 -5.33 10.39
C HIS A 135 1.97 -4.75 11.38
N ASP A 136 2.37 -3.69 12.08
CA ASP A 136 1.53 -3.08 13.11
C ASP A 136 0.24 -2.50 12.53
N ALA A 137 0.33 -1.93 11.32
CA ALA A 137 -0.83 -1.46 10.58
C ALA A 137 -1.79 -2.62 10.25
N ILE A 138 -1.29 -3.73 9.71
CA ILE A 138 -2.13 -4.90 9.38
C ILE A 138 -2.81 -5.43 10.65
N ILE A 139 -2.09 -5.60 11.75
CA ILE A 139 -2.65 -6.11 13.01
C ILE A 139 -3.74 -5.18 13.55
N LYS A 140 -3.47 -3.87 13.56
CA LYS A 140 -4.44 -2.85 14.03
C LYS A 140 -5.76 -2.92 13.25
N HIS A 141 -5.68 -3.13 11.94
CA HIS A 141 -6.83 -3.19 11.04
C HIS A 141 -7.44 -4.61 10.88
N SER A 142 -6.84 -5.63 11.50
CA SER A 142 -7.33 -7.02 11.49
C SER A 142 -7.82 -7.50 12.85
N SER A 143 -7.99 -6.60 13.81
CA SER A 143 -8.36 -6.91 15.21
C SER A 143 -9.66 -7.71 15.38
N ARG A 144 -10.51 -7.77 14.35
CA ARG A 144 -11.76 -8.55 14.36
C ARG A 144 -11.59 -9.99 13.85
N TYR A 145 -10.55 -10.24 13.06
CA TYR A 145 -10.17 -11.57 12.57
C TYR A 145 -9.03 -12.20 13.38
N LEU A 146 -8.19 -11.39 14.01
CA LEU A 146 -7.14 -11.87 14.89
C LEU A 146 -7.63 -11.75 16.34
N PRO A 147 -8.02 -12.87 16.99
CA PRO A 147 -8.45 -12.82 18.39
C PRO A 147 -7.29 -12.33 19.27
N ARG A 148 -7.56 -11.37 20.15
CA ARG A 148 -6.55 -10.84 21.09
C ARG A 148 -6.05 -11.88 22.09
N SER A 149 -6.77 -12.98 22.26
CA SER A 149 -6.48 -14.05 23.21
C SER A 149 -5.37 -15.00 22.76
N ARG A 150 -4.96 -14.98 21.47
CA ARG A 150 -3.87 -15.81 20.97
C ARG A 150 -2.71 -14.98 20.43
N PRO A 151 -1.45 -15.41 20.63
CA PRO A 151 -0.32 -14.78 19.99
C PRO A 151 -0.38 -15.01 18.47
N LEU A 152 0.13 -14.05 17.72
CA LEU A 152 0.09 -14.08 16.26
C LEU A 152 0.86 -15.26 15.67
N ASP A 153 1.91 -15.71 16.35
CA ASP A 153 2.76 -16.80 15.87
C ASP A 153 2.04 -18.15 15.88
N ASP A 154 1.15 -18.41 16.86
CA ASP A 154 0.28 -19.59 16.87
C ASP A 154 -0.68 -19.56 15.68
N ILE A 155 -1.28 -18.39 15.41
CA ILE A 155 -2.19 -18.20 14.29
C ILE A 155 -1.43 -18.42 12.97
N ARG A 156 -0.20 -17.89 12.85
CA ARG A 156 0.66 -18.12 11.69
C ARG A 156 0.99 -19.58 11.50
N GLN A 157 1.27 -20.33 12.56
CA GLN A 157 1.55 -21.77 12.47
C GLN A 157 0.34 -22.53 11.91
N ILE A 158 -0.88 -22.18 12.36
CA ILE A 158 -2.13 -22.74 11.85
C ILE A 158 -2.35 -22.35 10.37
N ILE A 159 -2.11 -21.09 10.02
CA ILE A 159 -2.24 -20.58 8.65
C ILE A 159 -1.23 -21.24 7.70
N ALA A 160 0.03 -21.39 8.14
CA ALA A 160 1.11 -21.99 7.38
C ALA A 160 0.97 -23.52 7.28
N SER A 161 0.25 -24.14 8.22
CA SER A 161 -0.11 -25.54 8.12
C SER A 161 -0.89 -25.79 6.82
N THR A 162 -0.39 -26.75 6.05
CA THR A 162 -0.79 -27.02 4.67
C THR A 162 -2.04 -27.91 4.59
N SER A 163 -2.23 -28.75 5.60
CA SER A 163 -3.45 -29.55 5.81
C SER A 163 -4.59 -28.63 6.22
N HIS A 164 -5.77 -28.78 5.60
CA HIS A 164 -7.00 -28.12 6.04
C HIS A 164 -7.55 -28.90 7.23
N PRO A 165 -7.15 -28.61 8.48
CA PRO A 165 -7.55 -29.48 9.57
C PRO A 165 -9.04 -29.22 9.77
N HIS A 166 -9.84 -30.27 9.63
CA HIS A 166 -11.22 -30.22 10.07
C HIS A 166 -11.25 -29.97 11.57
N SER A 167 -12.21 -29.18 12.05
CA SER A 167 -12.35 -29.02 13.50
C SER A 167 -12.84 -30.35 14.07
N GLU A 168 -12.00 -31.01 14.86
CA GLU A 168 -12.33 -32.23 15.60
C GLU A 168 -13.09 -31.92 16.90
N ALA A 169 -13.25 -30.63 17.23
CA ALA A 169 -13.96 -30.22 18.42
C ALA A 169 -15.47 -30.49 18.24
N CYS A 170 -15.98 -31.46 19.00
CA CYS A 170 -17.39 -31.88 19.03
C CYS A 170 -18.41 -30.73 19.26
N CYS A 171 -17.95 -29.58 19.74
CA CYS A 171 -18.78 -28.40 20.03
C CYS A 171 -18.44 -27.18 19.15
N SER A 172 -17.56 -27.31 18.16
CA SER A 172 -17.21 -26.18 17.29
C SER A 172 -18.29 -25.99 16.23
N PRO A 173 -18.84 -24.77 16.07
CA PRO A 173 -19.76 -24.49 14.99
C PRO A 173 -19.05 -24.33 13.62
N HIS A 174 -17.74 -24.56 13.58
CA HIS A 174 -16.90 -24.44 12.39
C HIS A 174 -16.44 -25.79 11.86
N SER A 175 -16.51 -25.97 10.54
CA SER A 175 -16.01 -27.18 9.88
C SER A 175 -14.48 -27.22 9.76
N PHE A 176 -13.80 -26.07 9.87
CA PHE A 176 -12.35 -25.93 9.68
C PHE A 176 -11.71 -25.20 10.87
N VAL A 177 -10.54 -25.68 11.30
CA VAL A 177 -9.76 -25.09 12.40
C VAL A 177 -9.38 -23.64 12.12
N LEU A 178 -9.11 -23.25 10.86
CA LEU A 178 -8.79 -21.86 10.55
C LEU A 178 -9.96 -20.92 10.85
N CYS A 179 -11.18 -21.28 10.44
CA CYS A 179 -12.37 -20.46 10.70
C CYS A 179 -12.63 -20.30 12.20
N GLU A 180 -12.45 -21.39 12.96
CA GLU A 180 -12.58 -21.38 14.42
C GLU A 180 -11.58 -20.42 15.07
N ASN A 181 -10.33 -20.39 14.59
CA ASN A 181 -9.31 -19.51 15.13
C ASN A 181 -9.48 -18.05 14.68
N LEU A 182 -9.99 -17.79 13.48
CA LEU A 182 -10.17 -16.43 12.96
C LEU A 182 -11.44 -15.75 13.47
N HIS A 183 -12.53 -16.49 13.64
CA HIS A 183 -13.82 -15.90 14.02
C HIS A 183 -14.67 -16.86 14.88
N PRO A 184 -14.22 -17.19 16.10
CA PRO A 184 -14.84 -18.23 16.93
C PRO A 184 -16.31 -17.95 17.29
N THR A 185 -16.73 -16.68 17.28
CA THR A 185 -18.08 -16.27 17.67
C THR A 185 -19.09 -16.29 16.52
N GLN A 186 -18.64 -16.28 15.26
CA GLN A 186 -19.51 -16.15 14.10
C GLN A 186 -19.40 -17.35 13.17
N VAL A 187 -20.47 -18.14 13.08
CA VAL A 187 -20.52 -19.39 12.28
C VAL A 187 -20.37 -19.16 10.77
N SER A 188 -20.70 -17.96 10.27
CA SER A 188 -20.70 -17.65 8.84
C SER A 188 -19.60 -16.65 8.48
N CYS A 189 -18.66 -17.09 7.63
CA CYS A 189 -17.53 -16.27 7.17
C CYS A 189 -17.98 -14.96 6.50
N PHE A 190 -19.07 -15.01 5.73
CA PHE A 190 -19.58 -13.85 5.01
C PHE A 190 -20.17 -12.77 5.92
N LYS A 191 -20.91 -13.16 6.97
CA LYS A 191 -21.41 -12.20 7.96
C LYS A 191 -20.24 -11.58 8.74
N ASN A 192 -19.23 -12.39 9.06
CA ASN A 192 -18.03 -11.88 9.73
C ASN A 192 -17.24 -10.91 8.85
N PHE A 193 -17.13 -11.20 7.56
CA PHE A 193 -16.53 -10.28 6.58
C PHE A 193 -17.23 -8.92 6.56
N PHE A 194 -18.55 -8.89 6.40
CA PHE A 194 -19.27 -7.62 6.40
C PHE A 194 -19.21 -6.88 7.73
N ALA A 195 -19.28 -7.60 8.85
CA ALA A 195 -19.13 -7.01 10.17
C ALA A 195 -17.73 -6.40 10.36
N ALA A 196 -16.67 -7.12 9.96
CA ALA A 196 -15.30 -6.62 10.00
C ALA A 196 -15.08 -5.42 9.08
N PHE A 197 -15.60 -5.49 7.85
CA PHE A 197 -15.52 -4.40 6.89
C PHE A 197 -16.23 -3.14 7.41
N LYS A 198 -17.43 -3.29 7.99
CA LYS A 198 -18.20 -2.19 8.59
C LYS A 198 -17.47 -1.57 9.77
N ASP A 199 -17.02 -2.37 10.73
CA ASP A 199 -16.30 -1.88 11.90
C ASP A 199 -15.05 -1.10 11.50
N GLU A 200 -14.32 -1.61 10.52
CA GLU A 200 -13.11 -0.98 10.04
C GLU A 200 -13.43 0.31 9.27
N ALA A 201 -14.45 0.31 8.40
CA ALA A 201 -14.93 1.51 7.73
C ALA A 201 -15.36 2.61 8.72
N VAL A 202 -15.99 2.25 9.85
CA VAL A 202 -16.40 3.20 10.90
C VAL A 202 -15.19 3.82 11.61
N LYS A 203 -14.11 3.06 11.85
CA LYS A 203 -12.87 3.62 12.44
C LYS A 203 -12.26 4.72 11.58
N PHE A 204 -12.40 4.62 10.26
CA PHE A 204 -11.96 5.66 9.33
C PHE A 204 -13.00 6.80 9.18
N GLY A 205 -14.29 6.50 9.37
CA GLY A 205 -15.38 7.48 9.38
C GLY A 205 -15.36 8.45 10.58
N GLY A 206 -14.64 8.14 11.65
CA GLY A 206 -14.48 9.04 12.80
C GLY A 206 -13.70 10.34 12.52
N TRP A 207 -13.19 10.53 11.30
CA TRP A 207 -12.46 11.74 10.88
C TRP A 207 -13.35 12.80 10.20
N PHE A 208 -14.66 12.56 10.07
CA PHE A 208 -15.60 13.56 9.56
C PHE A 208 -15.90 14.63 10.64
N PRO A 209 -15.61 15.92 10.38
CA PRO A 209 -15.99 16.99 11.28
C PRO A 209 -17.51 17.20 11.19
N GLY A 210 -18.23 16.57 12.11
CA GLY A 210 -19.69 16.57 12.14
C GLY A 210 -20.24 16.31 13.53
N SER A 211 -19.62 16.88 14.57
CA SER A 211 -20.31 17.09 15.85
C SER A 211 -21.44 18.12 15.63
N PRO A 212 -22.66 17.89 16.13
CA PRO A 212 -23.75 18.83 15.97
C PRO A 212 -23.49 20.05 16.86
N GLY A 213 -23.02 21.16 16.29
CA GLY A 213 -22.84 22.39 17.08
C GLY A 213 -22.04 23.55 16.48
N ALA A 214 -21.52 23.46 15.24
CA ALA A 214 -20.83 24.60 14.63
C ALA A 214 -21.53 25.00 13.32
N ASP A 215 -21.93 26.26 13.25
CA ASP A 215 -22.70 26.88 12.18
C ASP A 215 -21.89 26.95 10.87
N VAL A 216 -22.23 26.11 9.89
CA VAL A 216 -21.46 25.91 8.64
C VAL A 216 -21.98 26.74 7.46
N ARG A 217 -22.75 27.80 7.70
CA ARG A 217 -23.45 28.53 6.62
C ARG A 217 -22.59 29.49 5.79
N VAL A 218 -21.38 29.86 6.22
CA VAL A 218 -20.65 30.99 5.60
C VAL A 218 -19.50 30.60 4.65
N LEU A 219 -19.16 29.31 4.48
CA LEU A 219 -18.07 28.87 3.57
C LEU A 219 -18.52 27.88 2.47
N TYR A 220 -19.77 27.96 2.02
CA TYR A 220 -20.49 26.82 1.44
C TYR A 220 -20.44 26.65 -0.09
N TYR A 221 -19.97 27.60 -0.92
CA TYR A 221 -20.15 27.47 -2.38
C TYR A 221 -18.91 27.18 -3.24
N ARG A 222 -17.69 27.42 -2.74
CA ARG A 222 -16.44 27.12 -3.48
C ARG A 222 -15.56 26.06 -2.82
N PHE A 223 -15.80 25.76 -1.55
CA PHE A 223 -15.02 24.81 -0.75
C PHE A 223 -15.61 23.38 -0.78
N THR A 224 -16.86 23.23 -1.22
CA THR A 224 -17.58 21.96 -1.25
C THR A 224 -16.99 20.98 -2.25
N VAL A 225 -16.63 21.41 -3.46
CA VAL A 225 -16.04 20.50 -4.47
C VAL A 225 -14.71 19.89 -3.97
N ILE A 226 -13.83 20.71 -3.39
CA ILE A 226 -12.53 20.24 -2.87
C ILE A 226 -12.72 19.30 -1.67
N ILE A 227 -13.69 19.59 -0.79
CA ILE A 227 -14.04 18.70 0.32
C ILE A 227 -14.63 17.39 -0.19
N PHE A 228 -15.57 17.43 -1.14
CA PHE A 228 -16.21 16.22 -1.68
C PHE A 228 -15.22 15.34 -2.44
N GLU A 229 -14.30 15.92 -3.21
CA GLU A 229 -13.20 15.18 -3.86
C GLU A 229 -12.25 14.57 -2.83
N PHE A 230 -11.94 15.30 -1.75
CA PHE A 230 -11.11 14.78 -0.67
C PHE A 230 -11.80 13.65 0.09
N ILE A 231 -13.10 13.79 0.37
CA ILE A 231 -13.93 12.77 1.01
C ILE A 231 -14.02 11.54 0.13
N ASP A 232 -14.34 11.69 -1.15
CA ASP A 232 -14.42 10.58 -2.10
C ASP A 232 -13.07 9.86 -2.22
N SER A 233 -11.97 10.61 -2.30
CA SER A 233 -10.60 10.07 -2.24
C SER A 233 -10.31 9.34 -0.92
N ALA A 234 -10.70 9.89 0.23
CA ALA A 234 -10.47 9.30 1.55
C ALA A 234 -11.33 8.05 1.76
N VAL A 235 -12.58 8.06 1.28
CA VAL A 235 -13.49 6.91 1.29
C VAL A 235 -12.97 5.82 0.38
N ARG A 236 -12.49 6.14 -0.83
CA ARG A 236 -11.84 5.17 -1.73
C ARG A 236 -10.57 4.58 -1.12
N GLY A 237 -9.72 5.40 -0.50
CA GLY A 237 -8.52 4.94 0.21
C GLY A 237 -8.83 4.05 1.42
N THR A 238 -9.86 4.40 2.17
CA THR A 238 -10.38 3.63 3.30
C THR A 238 -10.97 2.30 2.86
N ALA A 239 -11.84 2.32 1.85
CA ALA A 239 -12.45 1.14 1.27
C ALA A 239 -11.40 0.22 0.66
N PHE A 240 -10.37 0.79 0.01
CA PHE A 240 -9.20 0.04 -0.45
C PHE A 240 -8.49 -0.67 0.70
N LEU A 241 -8.10 0.05 1.75
CA LEU A 241 -7.31 -0.52 2.84
C LEU A 241 -8.10 -1.53 3.67
N SER A 242 -9.31 -1.16 4.10
CA SER A 242 -10.24 -2.03 4.83
C SER A 242 -10.65 -3.23 3.99
N GLY A 243 -11.05 -2.99 2.74
CA GLY A 243 -11.48 -4.02 1.81
C GLY A 243 -10.38 -5.03 1.50
N SER A 244 -9.15 -4.56 1.24
CA SER A 244 -8.01 -5.45 0.99
C SER A 244 -7.74 -6.34 2.21
N ILE A 245 -7.56 -5.74 3.40
CA ILE A 245 -7.20 -6.48 4.62
C ILE A 245 -8.28 -7.49 5.01
N THR A 246 -9.55 -7.05 5.04
CA THR A 246 -10.66 -7.95 5.38
C THR A 246 -10.87 -9.04 4.34
N SER A 247 -10.61 -8.75 3.07
CA SER A 247 -10.68 -9.74 1.99
C SER A 247 -9.58 -10.80 2.11
N VAL A 248 -8.35 -10.46 2.53
CA VAL A 248 -7.28 -11.47 2.74
C VAL A 248 -7.75 -12.55 3.71
N TRP A 249 -8.38 -12.15 4.82
CA TRP A 249 -8.86 -13.08 5.84
C TRP A 249 -10.09 -13.85 5.37
N ALA A 250 -11.06 -13.18 4.76
CA ALA A 250 -12.28 -13.82 4.26
C ALA A 250 -11.99 -14.82 3.12
N LEU A 251 -11.15 -14.45 2.16
CA LEU A 251 -10.74 -15.32 1.05
C LEU A 251 -9.92 -16.52 1.54
N SER A 252 -9.19 -16.40 2.66
CA SER A 252 -8.54 -17.55 3.28
C SER A 252 -9.55 -18.63 3.64
N CYS A 253 -10.69 -18.25 4.24
CA CYS A 253 -11.76 -19.18 4.59
C CYS A 253 -12.48 -19.75 3.34
N VAL A 254 -12.68 -18.93 2.31
CA VAL A 254 -13.33 -19.37 1.05
C VAL A 254 -12.44 -20.34 0.28
N LEU A 255 -11.16 -20.04 0.14
CA LEU A 255 -10.22 -20.87 -0.62
C LEU A 255 -10.00 -22.24 0.01
N GLN A 256 -10.15 -22.37 1.34
CA GLN A 256 -10.14 -23.68 2.02
C GLN A 256 -11.32 -24.58 1.65
N ARG A 257 -12.45 -24.00 1.21
CA ARG A 257 -13.62 -24.77 0.76
C ARG A 257 -13.54 -25.13 -0.71
N ILE A 258 -12.86 -24.32 -1.51
CA ILE A 258 -12.77 -24.48 -2.97
C ILE A 258 -11.58 -25.37 -3.36
N ILE A 259 -10.45 -25.24 -2.67
CA ILE A 259 -9.21 -25.95 -3.02
C ILE A 259 -9.18 -27.30 -2.30
N PRO A 260 -9.00 -28.42 -3.02
CA PRO A 260 -8.93 -29.75 -2.41
C PRO A 260 -7.64 -29.95 -1.60
N GLU A 261 -7.74 -30.75 -0.55
CA GLU A 261 -6.63 -31.07 0.35
C GLU A 261 -5.41 -31.65 -0.41
N GLY A 262 -4.21 -31.22 -0.01
CA GLY A 262 -2.95 -31.74 -0.53
C GLY A 262 -2.48 -31.17 -1.88
N ARG A 263 -3.34 -30.49 -2.65
CA ARG A 263 -2.92 -29.78 -3.87
C ARG A 263 -2.90 -28.27 -3.64
N PHE A 264 -1.87 -27.58 -4.14
CA PHE A 264 -1.82 -26.11 -4.20
C PHE A 264 -1.83 -25.36 -2.84
N SER A 265 -1.26 -25.97 -1.79
CA SER A 265 -1.29 -25.43 -0.44
C SER A 265 -0.60 -24.08 -0.25
N LYS A 266 0.47 -23.83 -1.02
CA LYS A 266 1.20 -22.55 -1.02
C LYS A 266 0.64 -21.57 -2.03
N SER A 267 0.21 -22.04 -3.20
CA SER A 267 -0.34 -21.17 -4.25
C SER A 267 -1.71 -20.59 -3.90
N ARG A 268 -2.45 -21.17 -2.94
CA ARG A 268 -3.67 -20.53 -2.39
C ARG A 268 -3.40 -19.12 -1.85
N TRP A 269 -2.24 -18.89 -1.25
CA TRP A 269 -1.87 -17.58 -0.70
C TRP A 269 -1.56 -16.57 -1.81
N ILE A 270 -1.03 -17.05 -2.94
CA ILE A 270 -0.81 -16.25 -4.14
C ILE A 270 -2.15 -15.81 -4.72
N ILE A 271 -3.10 -16.73 -4.87
CA ILE A 271 -4.45 -16.45 -5.37
C ILE A 271 -5.20 -15.51 -4.41
N ASN A 272 -5.14 -15.79 -3.11
CA ASN A 272 -5.74 -14.97 -2.06
C ASN A 272 -5.25 -13.52 -2.13
N SER A 273 -3.92 -13.34 -2.11
CA SER A 273 -3.32 -12.01 -2.16
C SER A 273 -3.66 -11.26 -3.45
N SER A 274 -3.71 -11.97 -4.57
CA SER A 274 -4.05 -11.40 -5.87
C SER A 274 -5.48 -10.87 -5.86
N LEU A 275 -6.45 -11.68 -5.44
CA LEU A 275 -7.87 -11.29 -5.39
C LEU A 275 -8.13 -10.18 -4.36
N SER A 276 -7.50 -10.25 -3.19
CA SER A 276 -7.59 -9.19 -2.18
C SER A 276 -6.99 -7.87 -2.67
N SER A 277 -5.97 -7.90 -3.53
CA SER A 277 -5.36 -6.68 -4.06
C SER A 277 -6.19 -6.00 -5.15
N MET A 278 -7.25 -6.63 -5.67
CA MET A 278 -8.11 -6.04 -6.71
C MET A 278 -8.87 -4.79 -6.23
N TRP A 279 -9.00 -4.60 -4.91
CA TRP A 279 -9.53 -3.37 -4.33
C TRP A 279 -8.77 -2.11 -4.76
N ILE A 280 -7.53 -2.25 -5.27
CA ILE A 280 -6.77 -1.12 -5.84
C ILE A 280 -7.49 -0.45 -7.01
N LEU A 281 -8.35 -1.17 -7.72
CA LEU A 281 -9.10 -0.64 -8.86
C LEU A 281 -10.12 0.45 -8.46
N LEU A 282 -10.49 0.55 -7.18
CA LEU A 282 -11.33 1.63 -6.67
C LEU A 282 -10.60 2.97 -6.56
N LEU A 283 -9.27 2.96 -6.51
CA LEU A 283 -8.45 4.16 -6.43
C LEU A 283 -8.35 4.83 -7.81
N SER A 284 -8.18 6.15 -7.84
CA SER A 284 -7.87 6.85 -9.09
C SER A 284 -6.50 6.41 -9.64
N GLN A 285 -6.26 6.52 -10.95
CA GLN A 285 -5.01 6.04 -11.55
C GLN A 285 -3.75 6.63 -10.88
N SER A 286 -3.77 7.92 -10.53
CA SER A 286 -2.64 8.56 -9.83
C SER A 286 -2.38 7.95 -8.44
N GLN A 287 -3.44 7.65 -7.69
CA GLN A 287 -3.37 6.98 -6.39
C GLN A 287 -2.90 5.53 -6.54
N GLN A 288 -3.39 4.82 -7.55
CA GLN A 288 -2.95 3.45 -7.84
C GLN A 288 -1.43 3.42 -8.02
N PHE A 289 -0.86 4.33 -8.82
CA PHE A 289 0.59 4.41 -9.00
C PHE A 289 1.35 4.72 -7.71
N ALA A 290 0.89 5.69 -6.92
CA ALA A 290 1.54 6.07 -5.67
C ALA A 290 1.55 4.91 -4.65
N VAL A 291 0.40 4.25 -4.47
CA VAL A 291 0.24 3.11 -3.56
C VAL A 291 1.03 1.90 -4.05
N SER A 292 0.99 1.60 -5.36
CA SER A 292 1.73 0.48 -5.95
C SER A 292 3.24 0.64 -5.78
N MET A 293 3.77 1.85 -5.99
CA MET A 293 5.20 2.13 -5.79
C MET A 293 5.59 2.02 -4.32
N TYR A 294 4.74 2.46 -3.39
CA TYR A 294 4.96 2.27 -1.97
C TYR A 294 5.01 0.78 -1.59
N GLN A 295 4.02 -0.01 -2.02
CA GLN A 295 3.99 -1.46 -1.79
C GLN A 295 5.19 -2.16 -2.43
N PHE A 296 5.56 -1.76 -3.65
CA PHE A 296 6.73 -2.30 -4.35
C PHE A 296 8.03 -2.07 -3.58
N ARG A 297 8.22 -0.90 -2.97
CA ARG A 297 9.38 -0.63 -2.08
C ARG A 297 9.41 -1.60 -0.91
N LEU A 298 8.28 -1.75 -0.21
CA LEU A 298 8.18 -2.65 0.94
C LEU A 298 8.43 -4.11 0.54
N ALA A 299 7.86 -4.55 -0.57
CA ALA A 299 8.05 -5.90 -1.10
C ALA A 299 9.52 -6.15 -1.44
N THR A 300 10.15 -5.23 -2.16
CA THR A 300 11.58 -5.34 -2.53
C THR A 300 12.47 -5.37 -1.30
N PHE A 301 12.19 -4.53 -0.30
CA PHE A 301 12.91 -4.52 0.96
C PHE A 301 12.77 -5.85 1.73
N SER A 302 11.56 -6.43 1.75
CA SER A 302 11.30 -7.71 2.40
C SER A 302 12.02 -8.86 1.70
N VAL A 303 11.99 -8.86 0.36
CA VAL A 303 12.73 -9.83 -0.47
C VAL A 303 14.24 -9.70 -0.26
N TRP A 304 14.76 -8.48 -0.17
CA TRP A 304 16.16 -8.23 0.15
C TRP A 304 16.57 -8.78 1.52
N LYS A 305 15.77 -8.53 2.56
CA LYS A 305 16.00 -9.10 3.90
C LYS A 305 15.99 -10.63 3.89
N LEU A 306 15.02 -11.23 3.20
CA LEU A 306 14.93 -12.67 3.04
C LEU A 306 16.16 -13.25 2.33
N TRP A 307 16.59 -12.60 1.26
CA TRP A 307 17.78 -12.99 0.52
C TRP A 307 19.04 -12.94 1.39
N LYS A 308 19.20 -11.87 2.19
CA LYS A 308 20.32 -11.74 3.13
C LYS A 308 20.29 -12.81 4.22
N ALA A 309 19.11 -13.08 4.79
CA ALA A 309 18.94 -14.10 5.84
C ALA A 309 19.29 -15.52 5.34
N ARG A 310 19.05 -15.81 4.06
CA ARG A 310 19.38 -17.10 3.42
C ARG A 310 20.83 -17.19 2.92
N GLY A 311 21.71 -16.29 3.36
CA GLY A 311 23.14 -16.30 2.99
C GLY A 311 23.46 -15.59 1.67
N GLY A 312 22.54 -14.77 1.15
CA GLY A 312 22.81 -13.90 0.01
C GLY A 312 23.96 -12.93 0.29
N ARG A 313 24.81 -12.69 -0.72
CA ARG A 313 25.98 -11.80 -0.58
C ARG A 313 25.54 -10.34 -0.42
N SER A 314 25.66 -9.76 0.77
CA SER A 314 25.43 -8.30 0.93
C SER A 314 26.22 -7.51 -0.13
N ILE A 315 25.56 -6.57 -0.79
CA ILE A 315 26.22 -5.60 -1.68
C ILE A 315 27.13 -4.81 -0.75
N LYS A 316 28.43 -5.11 -0.76
CA LYS A 316 29.44 -4.35 0.00
C LYS A 316 29.53 -2.96 -0.61
#